data_AF-A0AAW4SP51-F1
#
_entry.id   AF-A0AAW4SP51-F1
#
_cell.length_a   1.000
_cell.length_b   1.000
_cell.length_c   1.000
_cell.angle_alpha   90.00
_cell.angle_beta   90.00
_cell.angle_gamma   90.00
#
_symmetry.space_group_name_H-M   'P 1'
#
loop_
_entity.id
_entity.type
_entity.pdbx_description
1 polymer ?
#
loop_
_entity_poly.entity_id
_entity_poly.type
_entity_poly.pdbx_seq_one_letter_code
_entity_poly.pdbx_strand_id
1 'polypeptide(L)'
;MKLFNYLLAGILCASAIAVSAQHRADPQKLVDPESFSMILLGDPQGYTKYDINQPLFDLCTAWIADNIEPLKIKAVLCTGDLVEQNDNNVLNRKMLNQTSREMWEAASQALKRLDNKVPYIIAAGNHDYGYKAAENGRTYFPDYIPFERNSTWRNICVSEFPNREGRASLENSAFEFDEPGWGKILVIAVEFVPRDEVLQWAKDLVNKPEYKNHKVIFITHSYLDIGNKRVTKDGYKISPQNSGQAIWEKLIYPSSNIRLVLCGHVGRGTGEYENNVAYRVDKNSAGKDVSQMTFNVQYVGGGPEGNGGDGWLRILEFMPDGKTIKVRTYSPLFGISKLTRHLAHRTAPYDQFDIILE
;
A
#
# COMPACT_ATOMS: atom_id res chain seq x y z
N MET A 1 5.80 -40.62 -44.99
CA MET A 1 6.13 -40.32 -43.57
C MET A 1 6.79 -38.96 -43.32
N LYS A 2 7.30 -38.21 -44.30
CA LYS A 2 7.89 -36.87 -44.05
C LYS A 2 6.92 -35.68 -44.17
N LEU A 3 5.74 -35.86 -44.79
CA LEU A 3 4.74 -34.79 -44.92
C LEU A 3 3.86 -34.60 -43.67
N PHE A 4 3.74 -35.62 -42.82
CA PHE A 4 2.87 -35.58 -41.64
C PHE A 4 3.46 -34.80 -40.46
N ASN A 5 4.79 -34.65 -40.42
CA ASN A 5 5.49 -33.95 -39.33
C ASN A 5 5.49 -32.42 -39.51
N TYR A 6 5.33 -31.91 -40.73
CA TYR A 6 5.25 -30.46 -40.96
C TYR A 6 3.84 -29.91 -40.70
N LEU A 7 2.80 -30.74 -40.81
CA LEU A 7 1.42 -30.32 -40.47
C LEU A 7 1.23 -30.16 -38.95
N LEU A 8 1.86 -31.01 -38.13
CA LEU A 8 1.80 -30.87 -36.67
C LEU A 8 2.58 -29.64 -36.16
N ALA A 9 3.71 -29.31 -36.78
CA ALA A 9 4.48 -28.11 -36.43
C ALA A 9 3.74 -26.81 -36.80
N GLY A 10 2.98 -26.81 -37.91
CA GLY A 10 2.14 -25.67 -38.29
C GLY A 10 0.95 -25.42 -37.35
N ILE A 11 0.37 -26.49 -36.79
CA ILE A 11 -0.78 -26.38 -35.86
C ILE A 11 -0.32 -25.93 -34.46
N LEU A 12 0.90 -26.28 -34.05
CA LEU A 12 1.50 -25.81 -32.80
C LEU A 12 1.99 -24.35 -32.86
N CYS A 13 2.33 -23.82 -34.04
CA CYS A 13 2.67 -22.41 -34.21
C CYS A 13 1.46 -21.48 -34.39
N ALA A 14 0.28 -22.01 -34.75
CA ALA A 14 -0.94 -21.21 -34.92
C ALA A 14 -1.80 -21.09 -33.64
N SER A 15 -1.40 -21.73 -32.54
CA SER A 15 -2.14 -21.74 -31.26
C SER A 15 -1.51 -20.84 -30.18
N ALA A 16 -0.48 -20.06 -30.53
CA ALA A 16 0.10 -19.03 -29.68
C ALA A 16 -0.62 -17.66 -29.78
N ILE A 17 -1.89 -17.64 -30.20
CA ILE A 17 -2.75 -16.52 -29.84
C ILE A 17 -2.93 -16.66 -28.33
N ALA A 18 -2.24 -15.81 -27.57
CA ALA A 18 -2.46 -15.70 -26.14
C ALA A 18 -3.96 -15.46 -25.92
N VAL A 19 -4.69 -16.53 -25.62
CA VAL A 19 -6.09 -16.46 -25.22
C VAL A 19 -6.05 -15.84 -23.83
N SER A 20 -6.12 -14.51 -23.76
CA SER A 20 -6.62 -13.88 -22.55
C SER A 20 -8.05 -14.38 -22.41
N ALA A 21 -8.26 -15.37 -21.54
CA ALA A 21 -9.56 -16.05 -21.40
C ALA A 21 -10.71 -15.09 -21.05
N GLN A 22 -10.39 -13.89 -20.55
CA GLN A 22 -11.33 -12.80 -20.31
C GLN A 22 -10.94 -11.56 -21.12
N HIS A 23 -11.90 -11.04 -21.90
CA HIS A 23 -11.78 -9.72 -22.53
C HIS A 23 -12.03 -8.64 -21.47
N ARG A 24 -10.96 -7.98 -21.01
CA ARG A 24 -11.03 -6.94 -19.98
C ARG A 24 -11.71 -5.68 -20.52
N ALA A 25 -12.62 -5.10 -19.73
CA ALA A 25 -13.32 -3.87 -20.12
C ALA A 25 -12.38 -2.66 -20.19
N ASP A 26 -11.40 -2.59 -19.29
CA ASP A 26 -10.35 -1.57 -19.28
C ASP A 26 -8.96 -2.18 -19.02
N PRO A 27 -8.27 -2.68 -20.07
CA PRO A 27 -6.94 -3.26 -19.93
C PRO A 27 -5.92 -2.19 -19.52
N GLN A 28 -5.23 -2.41 -18.39
CA GLN A 28 -4.16 -1.51 -17.98
C GLN A 28 -2.85 -1.79 -18.69
N LYS A 29 -2.08 -0.74 -18.89
CA LYS A 29 -0.73 -0.76 -19.44
C LYS A 29 0.14 0.29 -18.76
N LEU A 30 1.43 0.02 -18.74
CA LEU A 30 2.44 1.04 -18.48
C LEU A 30 2.37 2.12 -19.57
N VAL A 31 2.66 3.35 -19.18
CA VAL A 31 2.92 4.46 -20.11
C VAL A 31 4.21 4.19 -20.88
N ASP A 32 5.25 3.69 -20.21
CA ASP A 32 6.50 3.27 -20.84
C ASP A 32 6.73 1.76 -20.62
N PRO A 33 6.94 0.96 -21.68
CA PRO A 33 7.12 -0.48 -21.54
C PRO A 33 8.36 -0.87 -20.71
N GLU A 34 9.36 0.00 -20.55
CA GLU A 34 10.55 -0.25 -19.72
C GLU A 34 10.36 0.15 -18.26
N SER A 35 9.24 0.78 -17.91
CA SER A 35 8.87 1.05 -16.51
C SER A 35 8.58 -0.21 -15.71
N PHE A 36 8.47 -0.06 -14.40
CA PHE A 36 7.79 -1.00 -13.51
C PHE A 36 6.80 -0.24 -12.62
N SER A 37 5.97 -0.95 -11.85
CA SER A 37 5.04 -0.29 -10.94
C SER A 37 5.04 -0.85 -9.52
N MET A 38 4.58 -0.04 -8.58
CA MET A 38 4.07 -0.49 -7.29
C MET A 38 2.63 0.01 -7.15
N ILE A 39 1.77 -0.79 -6.52
CA ILE A 39 0.37 -0.39 -6.26
C ILE A 39 0.24 0.08 -4.84
N LEU A 40 -0.32 1.27 -4.60
CA LEU A 40 -0.62 1.78 -3.27
C LEU A 40 -2.11 1.63 -2.97
N LEU A 41 -2.39 0.89 -1.92
CA LEU A 41 -3.69 0.73 -1.27
C LEU A 41 -3.77 1.69 -0.08
N GLY A 42 -4.96 2.26 0.12
CA GLY A 42 -5.27 3.06 1.31
C GLY A 42 -5.71 2.16 2.46
N ASP A 43 -6.64 2.67 3.27
CA ASP A 43 -7.08 2.00 4.50
C ASP A 43 -8.34 1.15 4.23
N PRO A 44 -8.26 -0.20 4.24
CA PRO A 44 -9.37 -1.06 3.80
C PRO A 44 -10.40 -1.38 4.89
N GLN A 45 -10.29 -0.83 6.11
CA GLN A 45 -11.22 -1.06 7.23
C GLN A 45 -12.71 -0.92 6.86
N GLY A 46 -13.05 0.01 5.95
CA GLY A 46 -14.41 0.19 5.44
C GLY A 46 -14.93 -0.98 4.60
N TYR A 47 -14.03 -1.73 3.95
CA TYR A 47 -14.37 -2.96 3.24
C TYR A 47 -14.58 -4.13 4.19
N THR A 48 -13.84 -4.21 5.30
CA THR A 48 -13.84 -5.40 6.16
C THR A 48 -14.95 -5.38 7.20
N LYS A 49 -15.33 -4.19 7.70
CA LYS A 49 -16.33 -4.03 8.77
C LYS A 49 -17.78 -4.33 8.38
N TYR A 50 -18.05 -4.42 7.08
CA TYR A 50 -19.33 -4.82 6.51
C TYR A 50 -19.14 -5.98 5.53
N ASP A 51 -19.77 -7.13 5.81
CA ASP A 51 -19.72 -8.32 4.93
C ASP A 51 -20.06 -8.03 3.46
N ILE A 52 -21.04 -7.17 3.20
CA ILE A 52 -21.46 -6.76 1.85
C ILE A 52 -20.37 -5.99 1.09
N ASN A 53 -19.44 -5.33 1.81
CA ASN A 53 -18.35 -4.55 1.21
C ASN A 53 -17.09 -5.39 0.98
N GLN A 54 -16.92 -6.53 1.66
CA GLN A 54 -15.71 -7.36 1.57
C GLN A 54 -15.33 -7.75 0.14
N PRO A 55 -16.28 -8.06 -0.78
CA PRO A 55 -15.96 -8.34 -2.18
C PRO A 55 -15.24 -7.20 -2.92
N LEU A 56 -15.33 -5.95 -2.44
CA LEU A 56 -14.61 -4.81 -3.03
C LEU A 56 -13.10 -4.92 -2.77
N PHE A 57 -12.69 -5.33 -1.58
CA PHE A 57 -11.27 -5.54 -1.29
C PHE A 57 -10.73 -6.77 -2.03
N ASP A 58 -11.52 -7.85 -2.10
CA ASP A 58 -11.23 -9.01 -2.95
C ASP A 58 -11.07 -8.61 -4.42
N LEU A 59 -11.91 -7.70 -4.93
CA LEU A 59 -11.82 -7.22 -6.30
C LEU A 59 -10.53 -6.42 -6.53
N CYS A 60 -10.16 -5.55 -5.59
CA CYS A 60 -8.91 -4.80 -5.68
C CYS A 60 -7.70 -5.73 -5.75
N THR A 61 -7.60 -6.71 -4.85
CA THR A 61 -6.46 -7.64 -4.85
C THR A 61 -6.50 -8.64 -6.01
N ALA A 62 -7.68 -9.04 -6.47
CA ALA A 62 -7.82 -9.86 -7.68
C ALA A 62 -7.38 -9.08 -8.93
N TRP A 63 -7.76 -7.80 -9.04
CA TRP A 63 -7.30 -6.94 -10.13
C TRP A 63 -5.78 -6.74 -10.09
N ILE A 64 -5.20 -6.54 -8.90
CA ILE A 64 -3.74 -6.44 -8.77
C ILE A 64 -3.09 -7.72 -9.28
N ALA A 65 -3.54 -8.89 -8.81
CA ALA A 65 -2.99 -10.18 -9.24
C ALA A 65 -3.09 -10.39 -10.77
N ASP A 66 -4.19 -9.93 -11.38
CA ASP A 66 -4.42 -10.00 -12.82
C ASP A 66 -3.55 -9.02 -13.63
N ASN A 67 -3.08 -7.94 -12.99
CA ASN A 67 -2.28 -6.89 -13.63
C ASN A 67 -0.79 -6.93 -13.26
N ILE A 68 -0.31 -7.97 -12.55
CA ILE A 68 1.13 -8.13 -12.22
C ILE A 68 2.00 -8.04 -13.47
N GLU A 69 1.72 -8.86 -14.49
CA GLU A 69 2.51 -8.87 -15.73
C GLU A 69 2.30 -7.61 -16.59
N PRO A 70 1.06 -7.18 -16.91
CA PRO A 70 0.83 -5.99 -17.74
C PRO A 70 1.40 -4.68 -17.17
N LEU A 71 1.47 -4.55 -15.84
CA LEU A 71 1.98 -3.37 -15.15
C LEU A 71 3.37 -3.59 -14.53
N LYS A 72 3.98 -4.77 -14.70
CA LYS A 72 5.24 -5.17 -14.05
C LYS A 72 5.24 -4.79 -12.56
N ILE A 73 4.21 -5.23 -11.82
CA ILE A 73 4.00 -4.84 -10.42
C ILE A 73 5.07 -5.53 -9.56
N LYS A 74 5.90 -4.74 -8.89
CA LYS A 74 6.99 -5.22 -8.02
C LYS A 74 6.59 -5.37 -6.56
N ALA A 75 5.68 -4.52 -6.09
CA ALA A 75 5.16 -4.58 -4.73
C ALA A 75 3.76 -3.95 -4.65
N VAL A 76 3.02 -4.36 -3.63
CA VAL A 76 1.81 -3.68 -3.18
C VAL A 76 2.11 -3.01 -1.84
N LEU A 77 1.84 -1.72 -1.74
CA LEU A 77 2.05 -0.90 -0.56
C LEU A 77 0.68 -0.65 0.08
N CYS A 78 0.55 -0.78 1.39
CA CYS A 78 -0.71 -0.54 2.10
C CYS A 78 -0.46 0.33 3.33
N THR A 79 -1.29 1.36 3.51
CA THR A 79 -1.10 2.37 4.57
C THR A 79 -1.67 1.97 5.92
N GLY A 80 -2.30 0.80 6.05
CA GLY A 80 -2.74 0.24 7.32
C GLY A 80 -4.23 0.23 7.51
N ASP A 81 -4.66 0.02 8.76
CA ASP A 81 -6.06 -0.15 9.15
C ASP A 81 -6.76 -1.23 8.32
N LEU A 82 -6.22 -2.45 8.43
CA LEU A 82 -6.78 -3.61 7.76
C LEU A 82 -8.19 -3.94 8.28
N VAL A 83 -8.44 -3.61 9.54
CA VAL A 83 -9.71 -3.84 10.25
C VAL A 83 -10.21 -2.56 10.90
N GLU A 84 -11.50 -2.49 11.21
CA GLU A 84 -12.08 -1.37 11.98
C GLU A 84 -11.91 -1.56 13.49
N GLN A 85 -11.71 -2.79 13.97
CA GLN A 85 -11.45 -3.11 15.38
C GLN A 85 -10.55 -4.36 15.48
N ASN A 86 -9.54 -4.32 16.34
CA ASN A 86 -8.54 -5.39 16.42
C ASN A 86 -8.94 -6.62 17.28
N ASP A 87 -9.49 -6.45 18.48
CA ASP A 87 -9.73 -7.57 19.43
C ASP A 87 -11.05 -7.42 20.19
N ASN A 88 -12.16 -7.28 19.48
CA ASN A 88 -13.48 -7.10 20.07
C ASN A 88 -14.49 -8.14 19.56
N ASN A 89 -15.17 -8.80 20.51
CA ASN A 89 -16.24 -9.76 20.24
C ASN A 89 -17.63 -9.09 20.18
N VAL A 90 -17.78 -7.90 20.77
CA VAL A 90 -19.06 -7.21 20.86
C VAL A 90 -19.21 -6.23 19.70
N LEU A 91 -20.17 -6.51 18.83
CA LEU A 91 -20.48 -5.68 17.67
C LEU A 91 -21.02 -4.31 18.08
N ASN A 92 -20.40 -3.24 17.59
CA ASN A 92 -21.05 -1.94 17.52
C ASN A 92 -21.92 -1.86 16.25
N ARG A 93 -23.16 -2.35 16.35
CA ARG A 93 -24.11 -2.42 15.21
C ARG A 93 -24.46 -1.07 14.56
N LYS A 94 -24.00 0.06 15.12
CA LYS A 94 -24.13 1.37 14.49
C LYS A 94 -23.12 1.62 13.36
N MET A 95 -22.00 0.89 13.34
CA MET A 95 -20.87 1.16 12.43
C MET A 95 -20.22 -0.11 11.83
N LEU A 96 -20.68 -1.30 12.20
CA LEU A 96 -20.14 -2.57 11.70
C LEU A 96 -21.13 -3.72 11.91
N ASN A 97 -21.00 -4.79 11.10
CA ASN A 97 -21.75 -6.03 11.28
C ASN A 97 -20.85 -7.28 11.40
N GLN A 98 -19.53 -7.09 11.52
CA GLN A 98 -18.52 -8.14 11.65
C GLN A 98 -17.75 -8.02 12.97
N THR A 99 -17.41 -9.14 13.60
CA THR A 99 -16.51 -9.18 14.76
C THR A 99 -15.08 -8.88 14.32
N SER A 100 -14.19 -8.56 15.28
CA SER A 100 -12.77 -8.35 14.96
C SER A 100 -12.13 -9.55 14.26
N ARG A 101 -12.47 -10.77 14.68
CA ARG A 101 -11.99 -12.00 14.03
C ARG A 101 -12.44 -12.09 12.58
N GLU A 102 -13.72 -11.88 12.30
CA GLU A 102 -14.26 -11.93 10.94
C GLU A 102 -13.63 -10.85 10.04
N MET A 103 -13.41 -9.64 10.57
CA MET A 103 -12.72 -8.57 9.83
C MET A 103 -11.27 -8.96 9.48
N TRP A 104 -10.52 -9.50 10.44
CA TRP A 104 -9.15 -9.97 10.20
C TRP A 104 -9.10 -11.13 9.19
N GLU A 105 -10.04 -12.08 9.28
CA GLU A 105 -10.18 -13.18 8.32
C GLU A 105 -10.48 -12.65 6.92
N ALA A 106 -11.39 -11.68 6.79
CA ALA A 106 -11.73 -11.04 5.51
C ALA A 106 -10.53 -10.30 4.90
N ALA A 107 -9.82 -9.47 5.68
CA ALA A 107 -8.62 -8.78 5.23
C ALA A 107 -7.54 -9.76 4.73
N SER A 108 -7.28 -10.80 5.53
CA SER A 108 -6.30 -11.85 5.24
C SER A 108 -6.67 -12.64 3.98
N GLN A 109 -7.95 -12.94 3.80
CA GLN A 109 -8.48 -13.66 2.65
C GLN A 109 -8.37 -12.83 1.36
N ALA A 110 -8.67 -11.53 1.40
CA ALA A 110 -8.48 -10.65 0.25
C ALA A 110 -7.00 -10.59 -0.16
N LEU A 111 -6.08 -10.41 0.80
CA LEU A 111 -4.63 -10.38 0.55
C LEU A 111 -4.08 -11.72 0.04
N LYS A 112 -4.73 -12.85 0.37
CA LYS A 112 -4.33 -14.19 -0.10
C LYS A 112 -4.26 -14.31 -1.62
N ARG A 113 -4.97 -13.45 -2.36
CA ARG A 113 -4.88 -13.39 -3.84
C ARG A 113 -3.47 -13.08 -4.35
N LEU A 114 -2.67 -12.40 -3.53
CA LEU A 114 -1.31 -11.93 -3.83
C LEU A 114 -0.22 -12.87 -3.30
N ASP A 115 -0.55 -13.77 -2.37
CA ASP A 115 0.40 -14.73 -1.78
C ASP A 115 1.15 -15.50 -2.88
N ASN A 116 2.47 -15.55 -2.74
CA ASN A 116 3.43 -16.20 -3.64
C ASN A 116 3.47 -15.63 -5.06
N LYS A 117 2.90 -14.44 -5.30
CA LYS A 117 2.92 -13.75 -6.60
C LYS A 117 3.61 -12.40 -6.56
N VAL A 118 3.30 -11.58 -5.57
CA VAL A 118 3.88 -10.24 -5.37
C VAL A 118 3.99 -9.95 -3.88
N PRO A 119 5.07 -9.33 -3.40
CA PRO A 119 5.15 -8.92 -2.00
C PRO A 119 4.19 -7.77 -1.75
N TYR A 120 3.55 -7.79 -0.59
CA TYR A 120 2.81 -6.66 -0.08
C TYR A 120 3.44 -6.18 1.23
N ILE A 121 3.52 -4.86 1.41
CA ILE A 121 4.24 -4.17 2.48
C ILE A 121 3.24 -3.25 3.15
N ILE A 122 2.98 -3.46 4.44
CA ILE A 122 1.87 -2.84 5.17
C ILE A 122 2.43 -2.10 6.38
N ALA A 123 2.09 -0.82 6.53
CA ALA A 123 2.24 -0.13 7.81
C ALA A 123 0.99 -0.40 8.65
N ALA A 124 1.10 -0.99 9.84
CA ALA A 124 -0.07 -1.21 10.70
C ALA A 124 -0.67 0.13 11.14
N GLY A 125 -2.00 0.23 11.12
CA GLY A 125 -2.75 1.43 11.48
C GLY A 125 -3.29 1.41 12.91
N ASN A 126 -3.98 2.47 13.32
CA ASN A 126 -4.47 2.58 14.70
C ASN A 126 -5.57 1.56 15.03
N HIS A 127 -6.39 1.17 14.06
CA HIS A 127 -7.44 0.18 14.24
C HIS A 127 -6.90 -1.26 14.27
N ASP A 128 -5.67 -1.47 13.79
CA ASP A 128 -4.95 -2.75 13.91
C ASP A 128 -4.37 -2.99 15.31
N TYR A 129 -4.47 -2.02 16.23
CA TYR A 129 -3.99 -2.09 17.60
C TYR A 129 -5.11 -1.96 18.65
N GLY A 130 -4.89 -2.57 19.81
CA GLY A 130 -5.76 -2.46 20.97
C GLY A 130 -7.05 -3.26 20.79
N TYR A 131 -8.18 -2.64 21.13
CA TYR A 131 -9.50 -3.26 21.03
C TYR A 131 -10.36 -2.57 19.98
N LYS A 132 -10.48 -1.23 20.07
CA LYS A 132 -11.23 -0.42 19.09
C LYS A 132 -10.31 0.38 18.20
N ALA A 133 -9.33 1.07 18.80
CA ALA A 133 -8.36 1.90 18.08
C ALA A 133 -7.24 2.33 19.04
N ALA A 134 -6.10 1.63 18.97
CA ALA A 134 -4.85 1.99 19.63
C ALA A 134 -5.01 2.38 21.12
N GLU A 135 -5.77 1.60 21.90
CA GLU A 135 -5.80 1.75 23.35
C GLU A 135 -4.50 1.25 24.02
N ASN A 136 -3.83 0.30 23.38
CA ASN A 136 -2.55 -0.30 23.76
C ASN A 136 -1.89 -0.93 22.51
N GLY A 137 -0.70 -1.54 22.67
CA GLY A 137 0.07 -2.11 21.56
C GLY A 137 -0.29 -3.52 21.12
N ARG A 138 -1.35 -4.14 21.66
CA ARG A 138 -1.78 -5.49 21.27
C ARG A 138 -2.26 -5.52 19.82
N THR A 139 -1.90 -6.53 19.05
CA THR A 139 -2.35 -6.68 17.66
C THR A 139 -2.49 -8.14 17.25
N TYR A 140 -3.41 -8.45 16.33
CA TYR A 140 -3.43 -9.74 15.63
C TYR A 140 -2.81 -9.69 14.24
N PHE A 141 -2.23 -8.57 13.82
CA PHE A 141 -1.52 -8.47 12.55
C PHE A 141 -0.60 -9.68 12.25
N PRO A 142 0.32 -10.11 13.15
CA PRO A 142 1.20 -11.25 12.89
C PRO A 142 0.47 -12.61 12.84
N ASP A 143 -0.73 -12.72 13.41
CA ASP A 143 -1.53 -13.95 13.39
C ASP A 143 -2.24 -14.15 12.05
N TYR A 144 -2.60 -13.06 11.37
CA TYR A 144 -3.27 -13.09 10.07
C TYR A 144 -2.32 -12.82 8.90
N ILE A 145 -1.21 -12.11 9.12
CA ILE A 145 -0.16 -11.82 8.14
C ILE A 145 1.19 -12.41 8.61
N PRO A 146 1.30 -13.73 8.85
CA PRO A 146 2.58 -14.34 9.21
C PRO A 146 3.54 -14.33 8.03
N PHE A 147 4.84 -14.19 8.27
CA PHE A 147 5.86 -14.10 7.22
C PHE A 147 5.82 -15.30 6.25
N GLU A 148 5.55 -16.51 6.75
CA GLU A 148 5.58 -17.73 5.96
C GLU A 148 4.49 -17.83 4.90
N ARG A 149 3.43 -17.00 4.97
CA ARG A 149 2.30 -17.08 4.02
C ARG A 149 2.67 -16.68 2.60
N ASN A 150 3.69 -15.84 2.43
CA ASN A 150 4.07 -15.31 1.13
C ASN A 150 5.57 -15.48 0.88
N SER A 151 5.91 -16.43 0.00
CA SER A 151 7.30 -16.73 -0.34
C SER A 151 8.05 -15.57 -0.97
N THR A 152 7.34 -14.58 -1.53
CA THR A 152 7.99 -13.45 -2.21
C THR A 152 8.75 -12.54 -1.26
N TRP A 153 8.47 -12.57 0.06
CA TRP A 153 9.24 -11.78 1.03
C TRP A 153 10.61 -12.37 1.36
N ARG A 154 10.80 -13.69 1.19
CA ARG A 154 11.97 -14.43 1.71
C ARG A 154 13.32 -13.87 1.25
N ASN A 155 13.36 -13.32 0.03
CA ASN A 155 14.60 -12.85 -0.59
C ASN A 155 14.74 -11.32 -0.57
N ILE A 156 13.71 -10.60 -0.14
CA ILE A 156 13.71 -9.13 -0.16
C ILE A 156 13.57 -8.51 1.22
N CYS A 157 13.01 -9.22 2.22
CA CYS A 157 12.97 -8.74 3.60
C CYS A 157 14.39 -8.78 4.17
N VAL A 158 15.00 -7.62 4.37
CA VAL A 158 16.41 -7.48 4.76
C VAL A 158 16.59 -7.11 6.23
N SER A 159 15.56 -6.58 6.88
CA SER A 159 15.59 -6.23 8.30
C SER A 159 14.18 -6.11 8.87
N GLU A 160 14.03 -6.39 10.16
CA GLU A 160 12.81 -6.14 10.93
C GLU A 160 13.16 -5.65 12.34
N PHE A 161 12.17 -5.07 13.02
CA PHE A 161 12.23 -4.71 14.42
C PHE A 161 11.01 -5.26 15.16
N PRO A 162 11.13 -5.80 16.38
CA PRO A 162 9.98 -6.36 17.10
C PRO A 162 8.83 -5.36 17.26
N ASN A 163 7.60 -5.84 17.11
CA ASN A 163 6.39 -5.04 17.30
C ASN A 163 6.21 -4.60 18.77
N ARG A 164 5.11 -3.91 19.07
CA ARG A 164 4.82 -3.40 20.43
C ARG A 164 4.59 -4.50 21.47
N GLU A 165 4.35 -5.73 21.05
CA GLU A 165 4.26 -6.92 21.92
C GLU A 165 5.59 -7.68 22.02
N GLY A 166 6.66 -7.17 21.41
CA GLY A 166 7.97 -7.81 21.37
C GLY A 166 8.03 -9.03 20.44
N ARG A 167 7.05 -9.21 19.54
CA ARG A 167 7.04 -10.29 18.54
C ARG A 167 7.77 -9.85 17.28
N ALA A 168 8.50 -10.76 16.67
CA ALA A 168 8.91 -10.62 15.27
C ALA A 168 7.65 -10.56 14.39
N SER A 169 7.54 -9.52 13.56
CA SER A 169 6.43 -9.34 12.63
C SER A 169 6.82 -8.35 11.52
N LEU A 170 6.00 -8.30 10.47
CA LEU A 170 6.19 -7.39 9.35
C LEU A 170 5.74 -5.94 9.64
N GLU A 171 5.23 -5.63 10.84
CA GLU A 171 4.76 -4.28 11.19
C GLU A 171 5.87 -3.24 11.15
N ASN A 172 7.11 -3.64 11.48
CA ASN A 172 8.31 -2.83 11.37
C ASN A 172 9.35 -3.61 10.55
N SER A 173 9.35 -3.42 9.24
CA SER A 173 10.14 -4.25 8.32
C SER A 173 10.68 -3.45 7.13
N ALA A 174 11.79 -3.91 6.57
CA ALA A 174 12.48 -3.28 5.46
C ALA A 174 12.72 -4.28 4.32
N PHE A 175 12.43 -3.83 3.10
CA PHE A 175 12.48 -4.65 1.89
C PHE A 175 13.35 -4.02 0.81
N GLU A 176 14.31 -4.78 0.28
CA GLU A 176 15.23 -4.31 -0.76
C GLU A 176 14.79 -4.79 -2.14
N PHE A 177 14.82 -3.87 -3.11
CA PHE A 177 14.59 -4.12 -4.53
C PHE A 177 15.78 -3.63 -5.35
N ASP A 178 16.01 -4.25 -6.51
CA ASP A 178 17.04 -3.84 -7.47
C ASP A 178 16.42 -3.83 -8.86
N GLU A 179 16.14 -2.63 -9.37
CA GLU A 179 15.36 -2.47 -10.59
C GLU A 179 16.14 -1.69 -11.66
N PRO A 180 16.11 -2.14 -12.93
CA PRO A 180 16.72 -1.42 -14.03
C PRO A 180 16.30 0.05 -14.09
N GLY A 181 17.25 0.95 -14.37
CA GLY A 181 17.03 2.40 -14.38
C GLY A 181 16.97 3.05 -12.98
N TRP A 182 16.44 2.35 -11.97
CA TRP A 182 16.28 2.87 -10.61
C TRP A 182 17.42 2.53 -9.65
N GLY A 183 18.11 1.42 -9.90
CA GLY A 183 19.08 0.84 -8.99
C GLY A 183 18.40 0.29 -7.74
N LYS A 184 19.12 0.35 -6.61
CA LYS A 184 18.62 -0.17 -5.33
C LYS A 184 17.55 0.74 -4.71
N ILE A 185 16.43 0.14 -4.34
CA ILE A 185 15.33 0.78 -3.60
C ILE A 185 15.17 0.05 -2.27
N LEU A 186 14.97 0.80 -1.19
CA LEU A 186 14.61 0.23 0.12
C LEU A 186 13.22 0.74 0.50
N VAL A 187 12.29 -0.17 0.77
CA VAL A 187 10.96 0.16 1.29
C VAL A 187 10.92 -0.19 2.77
N ILE A 188 10.68 0.79 3.64
CA ILE A 188 10.60 0.60 5.09
C ILE A 188 9.16 0.88 5.53
N ALA A 189 8.49 -0.11 6.09
CA ALA A 189 7.21 0.07 6.77
C ALA A 189 7.42 0.10 8.28
N VAL A 190 6.73 1.01 8.96
CA VAL A 190 6.72 1.08 10.43
C VAL A 190 5.30 1.20 10.98
N GLU A 191 5.16 0.73 12.21
CA GLU A 191 3.94 0.77 13.02
C GLU A 191 3.31 2.17 13.14
N PHE A 192 2.02 2.20 13.47
CA PHE A 192 1.31 3.43 13.84
C PHE A 192 2.00 4.15 15.00
N VAL A 193 2.17 5.47 14.85
CA VAL A 193 2.84 6.38 15.79
C VAL A 193 4.12 5.79 16.38
N PRO A 194 5.12 5.47 15.54
CA PRO A 194 6.23 4.57 15.87
C PRO A 194 6.97 4.99 17.13
N ARG A 195 7.42 4.00 17.90
CA ARG A 195 8.23 4.25 19.10
C ARG A 195 9.61 4.79 18.72
N ASP A 196 10.30 5.40 19.69
CA ASP A 196 11.62 6.02 19.44
C ASP A 196 12.64 4.98 19.00
N GLU A 197 12.61 3.77 19.56
CA GLU A 197 13.50 2.67 19.18
C GLU A 197 13.27 2.20 17.73
N VAL A 198 12.04 2.27 17.22
CA VAL A 198 11.72 1.92 15.82
C VAL A 198 12.26 3.01 14.89
N LEU A 199 12.08 4.29 15.24
CA LEU A 199 12.64 5.40 14.47
C LEU A 199 14.17 5.37 14.47
N GLN A 200 14.80 5.03 15.60
CA GLN A 200 16.24 4.87 15.70
C GLN A 200 16.73 3.68 14.86
N TRP A 201 16.05 2.52 14.91
CA TRP A 201 16.36 1.39 14.06
C TRP A 201 16.30 1.75 12.57
N ALA A 202 15.23 2.40 12.13
CA ALA A 202 15.07 2.82 10.74
C ALA A 202 16.17 3.82 10.34
N LYS A 203 16.53 4.75 11.23
CA LYS A 203 17.61 5.71 11.03
C LYS A 203 18.96 5.02 10.89
N ASP A 204 19.25 4.07 11.76
CA ASP A 204 20.51 3.32 11.72
C ASP A 204 20.58 2.49 10.44
N LEU A 205 19.47 1.87 10.04
CA LEU A 205 19.34 1.10 8.80
C LEU A 205 19.68 1.96 7.57
N VAL A 206 19.01 3.10 7.38
CA VAL A 206 19.24 3.94 6.18
C VAL A 206 20.63 4.56 6.14
N ASN A 207 21.33 4.64 7.27
CA ASN A 207 22.70 5.14 7.37
C ASN A 207 23.78 4.05 7.25
N LYS A 208 23.42 2.76 7.20
CA LYS A 208 24.41 1.70 6.98
C LYS A 208 25.11 1.92 5.62
N PRO A 209 26.41 1.61 5.51
CA PRO A 209 27.16 1.76 4.27
C PRO A 209 26.52 1.06 3.06
N GLU A 210 25.82 -0.05 3.31
CA GLU A 210 25.10 -0.83 2.29
C GLU A 210 23.84 -0.12 1.75
N TYR A 211 23.13 0.67 2.56
CA TYR A 211 21.86 1.32 2.18
C TYR A 211 21.97 2.83 1.90
N LYS A 212 23.12 3.45 2.19
CA LYS A 212 23.31 4.91 2.06
C LYS A 212 22.99 5.49 0.67
N ASN A 213 23.10 4.68 -0.38
CA ASN A 213 22.88 5.08 -1.77
C ASN A 213 21.53 4.62 -2.33
N HIS A 214 20.72 3.89 -1.54
CA HIS A 214 19.40 3.44 -1.96
C HIS A 214 18.44 4.62 -2.08
N LYS A 215 17.44 4.52 -2.93
CA LYS A 215 16.27 5.39 -2.83
C LYS A 215 15.32 4.77 -1.81
N VAL A 216 15.05 5.48 -0.72
CA VAL A 216 14.22 4.94 0.37
C VAL A 216 12.78 5.46 0.25
N ILE A 217 11.83 4.53 0.25
CA ILE A 217 10.39 4.77 0.42
C ILE A 217 10.04 4.40 1.86
N PHE A 218 9.51 5.35 2.62
CA PHE A 218 9.10 5.16 4.00
C PHE A 218 7.58 5.13 4.09
N ILE A 219 7.01 4.15 4.80
CA ILE A 219 5.58 3.95 4.94
C ILE A 219 5.22 3.91 6.43
N THR A 220 4.26 4.73 6.84
CA THR A 220 3.68 4.71 8.17
C THR A 220 2.21 5.06 8.07
N HIS A 221 1.43 4.86 9.12
CA HIS A 221 -0.01 5.10 9.05
C HIS A 221 -0.38 6.60 9.20
N SER A 222 -0.08 7.24 10.34
CA SER A 222 -0.36 8.68 10.56
C SER A 222 0.87 9.54 10.28
N TYR A 223 0.71 10.55 9.41
CA TYR A 223 1.81 11.44 9.06
C TYR A 223 1.35 12.85 8.60
N LEU A 224 0.56 12.96 7.52
CA LEU A 224 -0.05 14.24 7.11
C LEU A 224 -1.52 14.34 7.56
N ASP A 225 -2.01 15.57 7.66
CA ASP A 225 -3.42 15.92 7.65
C ASP A 225 -3.89 16.32 6.25
N ILE A 226 -5.21 16.47 6.08
CA ILE A 226 -5.86 16.86 4.82
C ILE A 226 -5.47 18.29 4.39
N GLY A 227 -4.94 19.10 5.30
CA GLY A 227 -4.40 20.44 5.01
C GLY A 227 -2.99 20.41 4.43
N ASN A 228 -2.48 19.24 4.03
CA ASN A 228 -1.10 19.01 3.64
C ASN A 228 -0.10 19.43 4.73
N LYS A 229 -0.45 19.34 6.01
CA LYS A 229 0.45 19.62 7.14
C LYS A 229 0.81 18.32 7.83
N ARG A 230 2.01 18.24 8.41
CA ARG A 230 2.36 17.11 9.25
C ARG A 230 1.52 17.16 10.53
N VAL A 231 1.01 16.01 10.94
CA VAL A 231 0.35 15.86 12.24
C VAL A 231 1.39 16.16 13.33
N THR A 232 1.05 17.09 14.23
CA THR A 232 1.94 17.46 15.34
C THR A 232 1.66 16.64 16.59
N LYS A 233 0.43 16.10 16.72
CA LYS A 233 0.02 15.25 17.84
C LYS A 233 -1.11 14.32 17.43
N ASP A 234 -0.98 13.06 17.80
CA ASP A 234 -2.02 12.04 17.71
C ASP A 234 -2.74 11.89 19.05
N GLY A 235 -4.06 11.74 19.02
CA GLY A 235 -4.95 11.75 20.18
C GLY A 235 -5.23 10.38 20.80
N TYR A 236 -4.37 9.39 20.57
CA TYR A 236 -4.58 8.00 20.98
C TYR A 236 -3.95 7.70 22.35
N LYS A 237 -4.37 6.60 22.98
CA LYS A 237 -3.87 6.20 24.31
C LYS A 237 -2.58 5.40 24.23
N ILE A 238 -2.32 4.76 23.09
CA ILE A 238 -1.09 4.01 22.84
C ILE A 238 0.12 4.90 23.11
N SER A 239 1.13 4.34 23.78
CA SER A 239 2.32 5.07 24.20
C SER A 239 3.52 4.12 24.20
N PRO A 240 4.74 4.60 23.88
CA PRO A 240 5.04 5.94 23.39
C PRO A 240 4.58 6.15 21.94
N GLN A 241 4.50 7.42 21.52
CA GLN A 241 4.02 7.86 20.21
C GLN A 241 4.90 8.95 19.58
N ASN A 242 5.24 8.78 18.30
CA ASN A 242 5.79 9.85 17.46
C ASN A 242 4.78 10.25 16.38
N SER A 243 4.44 11.54 16.36
CA SER A 243 3.58 12.13 15.33
C SER A 243 4.32 12.29 14.01
N GLY A 244 3.59 12.62 12.93
CA GLY A 244 4.19 12.91 11.62
C GLY A 244 5.31 13.95 11.66
N GLN A 245 5.15 15.00 12.48
CA GLN A 245 6.19 16.01 12.68
C GLN A 245 7.42 15.43 13.40
N ALA A 246 7.23 14.60 14.43
CA ALA A 246 8.33 13.96 15.14
C ALA A 246 9.08 12.95 14.25
N ILE A 247 8.36 12.18 13.42
CA ILE A 247 8.96 11.29 12.40
C ILE A 247 9.82 12.10 11.43
N TRP A 248 9.31 13.24 10.96
CA TRP A 248 10.08 14.13 10.09
C TRP A 248 11.38 14.58 10.76
N GLU A 249 11.31 15.13 11.96
CA GLU A 249 12.47 15.70 12.65
C GLU A 249 13.52 14.63 13.03
N LYS A 250 13.07 13.48 13.53
CA LYS A 250 13.96 12.43 14.06
C LYS A 250 14.60 11.58 12.96
N LEU A 251 13.86 11.31 11.88
CA LEU A 251 14.23 10.35 10.84
C LEU A 251 14.30 10.96 9.43
N ILE A 252 13.21 11.54 8.92
CA ILE A 252 13.12 11.88 7.49
C ILE A 252 14.04 13.05 7.12
N TYR A 253 13.93 14.16 7.86
CA TYR A 253 14.73 15.37 7.67
C TYR A 253 16.24 15.10 7.74
N PRO A 254 16.79 14.37 8.73
CA PRO A 254 18.22 14.10 8.77
C PRO A 254 18.71 13.07 7.74
N SER A 255 17.82 12.33 7.07
CA SER A 255 18.21 11.24 6.15
C SER A 255 18.38 11.73 4.71
N SER A 256 19.57 11.51 4.14
CA SER A 256 19.90 11.98 2.78
C SER A 256 19.33 11.12 1.64
N ASN A 257 18.77 9.96 1.96
CA ASN A 257 18.35 8.93 1.00
C ASN A 257 16.86 8.57 1.09
N ILE A 258 16.11 9.08 2.08
CA ILE A 258 14.64 9.00 2.11
C ILE A 258 14.07 10.03 1.15
N ARG A 259 13.31 9.55 0.16
CA ARG A 259 12.81 10.35 -0.97
C ARG A 259 11.29 10.37 -1.11
N LEU A 260 10.62 9.38 -0.55
CA LEU A 260 9.16 9.26 -0.58
C LEU A 260 8.64 8.79 0.78
N VAL A 261 7.62 9.48 1.30
CA VAL A 261 6.86 9.09 2.49
C VAL A 261 5.41 8.81 2.08
N LEU A 262 4.89 7.64 2.43
CA LEU A 262 3.52 7.22 2.17
C LEU A 262 2.77 7.04 3.49
N CYS A 263 1.52 7.50 3.54
CA CYS A 263 0.68 7.39 4.73
C CYS A 263 -0.82 7.33 4.43
N GLY A 264 -1.60 6.97 5.44
CA GLY A 264 -3.06 6.85 5.40
C GLY A 264 -3.70 7.70 6.49
N HIS A 265 -4.54 7.08 7.33
CA HIS A 265 -5.10 7.59 8.57
C HIS A 265 -6.15 8.70 8.43
N VAL A 266 -5.86 9.74 7.67
CA VAL A 266 -6.69 10.94 7.62
C VAL A 266 -7.67 10.91 6.46
N GLY A 267 -8.93 11.22 6.77
CA GLY A 267 -9.99 11.46 5.80
C GLY A 267 -11.12 12.26 6.45
N ARG A 268 -11.95 12.94 5.66
CA ARG A 268 -13.21 13.51 6.15
C ARG A 268 -14.37 12.66 5.69
N GLY A 269 -15.29 12.39 6.63
CA GLY A 269 -16.54 11.68 6.40
C GLY A 269 -17.55 12.39 5.49
N THR A 270 -17.13 13.40 4.71
CA THR A 270 -17.95 14.05 3.67
C THR A 270 -18.13 13.18 2.43
N GLY A 271 -17.26 12.19 2.23
CA GLY A 271 -17.28 11.31 1.05
C GLY A 271 -16.64 11.86 -0.22
N GLU A 272 -16.28 13.14 -0.22
CA GLU A 272 -15.48 13.79 -1.27
C GLU A 272 -14.03 13.26 -1.31
N TYR A 273 -13.54 12.91 -2.50
CA TYR A 273 -12.24 12.27 -2.67
C TYR A 273 -11.07 13.17 -2.25
N GLU A 274 -11.10 14.47 -2.56
CA GLU A 274 -10.06 15.44 -2.21
C GLU A 274 -9.83 15.56 -0.70
N ASN A 275 -10.83 15.22 0.10
CA ASN A 275 -10.73 15.24 1.56
C ASN A 275 -10.14 13.94 2.15
N ASN A 276 -9.59 13.08 1.30
CA ASN A 276 -9.06 11.76 1.64
C ASN A 276 -7.63 11.55 1.12
N VAL A 277 -7.04 12.60 0.55
CA VAL A 277 -5.69 12.60 -0.02
C VAL A 277 -4.95 13.88 0.37
N ALA A 278 -3.64 13.79 0.49
CA ALA A 278 -2.78 14.94 0.77
C ALA A 278 -1.44 14.74 0.07
N TYR A 279 -0.79 15.84 -0.31
CA TYR A 279 0.52 15.81 -0.93
C TYR A 279 1.31 17.07 -0.60
N ARG A 280 2.58 16.89 -0.25
CA ARG A 280 3.55 17.98 -0.09
C ARG A 280 4.96 17.53 -0.40
N VAL A 281 5.83 18.50 -0.67
CA VAL A 281 7.26 18.29 -0.87
C VAL A 281 8.01 19.23 0.06
N ASP A 282 9.04 18.73 0.73
CA ASP A 282 9.97 19.53 1.52
C ASP A 282 11.40 19.04 1.31
N LYS A 283 12.38 19.92 1.55
CA LYS A 283 13.79 19.56 1.50
C LYS A 283 14.25 18.92 2.81
N ASN A 284 15.00 17.82 2.71
CA ASN A 284 15.73 17.26 3.84
C ASN A 284 16.99 18.09 4.15
N SER A 285 17.74 17.70 5.19
CA SER A 285 18.97 18.36 5.62
C SER A 285 20.08 18.34 4.55
N ALA A 286 20.00 17.43 3.58
CA ALA A 286 20.92 17.33 2.44
C ALA A 286 20.44 18.15 1.22
N GLY A 287 19.36 18.92 1.34
CA GLY A 287 18.81 19.76 0.27
C GLY A 287 17.99 19.02 -0.80
N LYS A 288 17.77 17.71 -0.63
CA LYS A 288 17.01 16.88 -1.56
C LYS A 288 15.52 16.92 -1.25
N ASP A 289 14.72 16.91 -2.31
CA ASP A 289 13.26 16.86 -2.19
C ASP A 289 12.78 15.51 -1.67
N VAL A 290 11.86 15.58 -0.70
CA VAL A 290 11.14 14.44 -0.11
C VAL A 290 9.65 14.63 -0.36
N SER A 291 9.11 13.77 -1.22
CA SER A 291 7.68 13.73 -1.52
C SER A 291 6.94 13.01 -0.39
N GLN A 292 5.82 13.57 0.06
CA GLN A 292 5.03 13.05 1.17
C GLN A 292 3.58 12.96 0.71
N MET A 293 3.00 11.77 0.73
CA MET A 293 1.70 11.49 0.11
C MET A 293 0.79 10.71 1.06
N THR A 294 -0.42 11.23 1.26
CA THR A 294 -1.51 10.51 1.92
C THR A 294 -2.44 9.89 0.91
N PHE A 295 -2.86 8.66 1.17
CA PHE A 295 -3.91 8.00 0.42
C PHE A 295 -4.80 7.20 1.37
N ASN A 296 -5.93 7.78 1.79
CA ASN A 296 -6.93 7.11 2.64
C ASN A 296 -8.35 7.39 2.14
N VAL A 297 -8.73 6.67 1.09
CA VAL A 297 -10.02 6.83 0.40
C VAL A 297 -11.20 6.16 1.09
N GLN A 298 -11.06 5.71 2.34
CA GLN A 298 -12.05 4.88 3.03
C GLN A 298 -13.45 5.50 3.13
N TYR A 299 -13.55 6.84 3.13
CA TYR A 299 -14.82 7.54 3.24
C TYR A 299 -15.51 7.78 1.90
N VAL A 300 -14.84 7.52 0.78
CA VAL A 300 -15.45 7.62 -0.55
C VAL A 300 -16.51 6.50 -0.69
N GLY A 301 -17.55 6.73 -1.49
CA GLY A 301 -18.61 5.74 -1.69
C GLY A 301 -19.60 5.62 -0.54
N GLY A 302 -19.85 6.72 0.20
CA GLY A 302 -20.96 6.82 1.16
C GLY A 302 -20.61 7.33 2.55
N GLY A 303 -19.39 7.85 2.78
CA GLY A 303 -18.95 8.35 4.08
C GLY A 303 -18.45 7.23 5.01
N PRO A 304 -18.38 7.48 6.33
CA PRO A 304 -17.85 6.52 7.31
C PRO A 304 -18.47 5.14 7.26
N GLU A 305 -19.77 5.05 6.97
CA GLU A 305 -20.52 3.79 6.91
C GLU A 305 -20.92 3.43 5.47
N GLY A 306 -20.19 3.95 4.49
CA GLY A 306 -20.37 3.68 3.06
C GLY A 306 -19.76 2.35 2.63
N ASN A 307 -19.40 2.26 1.36
CA ASN A 307 -18.84 1.04 0.77
C ASN A 307 -17.34 0.82 1.02
N GLY A 308 -16.67 1.74 1.73
CA GLY A 308 -15.25 1.61 2.09
C GLY A 308 -14.25 2.17 1.09
N GLY A 309 -14.69 2.94 0.07
CA GLY A 309 -13.79 3.73 -0.76
C GLY A 309 -13.84 3.45 -2.26
N ASP A 310 -14.97 2.94 -2.79
CA ASP A 310 -15.20 2.73 -4.23
C ASP A 310 -14.10 1.93 -4.98
N GLY A 311 -13.29 1.15 -4.27
CA GLY A 311 -12.19 0.39 -4.85
C GLY A 311 -11.03 1.25 -5.37
N TRP A 312 -10.87 2.50 -4.94
CA TRP A 312 -9.77 3.34 -5.43
C TRP A 312 -8.40 2.82 -4.96
N LEU A 313 -7.44 2.77 -5.89
CA LEU A 313 -6.02 2.49 -5.65
C LEU A 313 -5.13 3.47 -6.45
N ARG A 314 -3.86 3.59 -6.08
CA ARG A 314 -2.88 4.33 -6.88
C ARG A 314 -1.91 3.38 -7.57
N ILE A 315 -1.70 3.61 -8.86
CA ILE A 315 -0.63 3.01 -9.65
C ILE A 315 0.55 3.97 -9.59
N LEU A 316 1.66 3.53 -8.99
CA LEU A 316 2.91 4.26 -8.96
C LEU A 316 3.82 3.66 -10.03
N GLU A 317 3.93 4.32 -11.17
CA GLU A 317 4.74 3.86 -12.30
C GLU A 317 6.11 4.52 -12.28
N PHE A 318 7.15 3.71 -12.10
CA PHE A 318 8.54 4.12 -11.99
C PHE A 318 9.15 4.17 -13.40
N MET A 319 9.44 5.39 -13.88
CA MET A 319 9.92 5.64 -15.24
C MET A 319 11.38 5.18 -15.41
N PRO A 320 11.81 4.71 -16.60
CA PRO A 320 13.16 4.19 -16.81
C PRO A 320 14.29 5.24 -16.64
N ASP A 321 13.95 6.52 -16.49
CA ASP A 321 14.90 7.60 -16.21
C ASP A 321 15.46 7.59 -14.78
N GLY A 322 14.96 6.69 -13.92
CA GLY A 322 15.46 6.48 -12.57
C GLY A 322 15.11 7.59 -11.58
N LYS A 323 14.22 8.52 -11.95
CA LYS A 323 13.85 9.69 -11.13
C LYS A 323 12.35 10.01 -11.12
N THR A 324 11.60 9.68 -12.17
CA THR A 324 10.19 10.06 -12.26
C THR A 324 9.27 8.92 -11.84
N ILE A 325 8.36 9.18 -10.90
CA ILE A 325 7.27 8.27 -10.54
C ILE A 325 5.96 8.92 -10.98
N LYS A 326 5.25 8.30 -11.92
CA LYS A 326 3.91 8.74 -12.34
C LYS A 326 2.88 8.15 -11.40
N VAL A 327 2.08 9.01 -10.80
CA VAL A 327 0.96 8.62 -9.94
C VAL A 327 -0.32 8.66 -10.78
N ARG A 328 -1.10 7.57 -10.77
CA ARG A 328 -2.43 7.50 -11.37
C ARG A 328 -3.42 6.87 -10.39
N THR A 329 -4.60 7.45 -10.25
CA THR A 329 -5.69 6.87 -9.43
C THR A 329 -6.67 6.10 -10.29
N TYR A 330 -6.90 4.84 -9.93
CA TYR A 330 -7.75 3.91 -10.66
C TYR A 330 -8.69 3.13 -9.73
N SER A 331 -9.88 2.77 -10.19
CA SER A 331 -10.81 1.89 -9.46
C SER A 331 -11.14 0.62 -10.26
N PRO A 332 -10.75 -0.58 -9.77
CA PRO A 332 -11.18 -1.84 -10.33
C PRO A 332 -12.71 -2.01 -10.32
N LEU A 333 -13.41 -1.48 -9.31
CA LEU A 333 -14.87 -1.54 -9.20
C LEU A 333 -15.55 -1.00 -10.47
N PHE A 334 -15.10 0.17 -10.95
CA PHE A 334 -15.65 0.76 -12.16
C PHE A 334 -15.02 0.17 -13.43
N GLY A 335 -13.74 -0.20 -13.39
CA GLY A 335 -12.99 -0.61 -14.58
C GLY A 335 -13.26 -2.02 -15.10
N ILE A 336 -13.79 -2.94 -14.28
CA ILE A 336 -14.11 -4.30 -14.74
C ILE A 336 -15.32 -4.37 -15.69
N SER A 337 -16.18 -3.36 -15.71
CA SER A 337 -17.40 -3.33 -16.52
C SER A 337 -17.31 -2.29 -17.65
N LYS A 338 -17.72 -2.70 -18.86
CA LYS A 338 -17.76 -1.80 -20.03
C LYS A 338 -18.69 -0.60 -19.82
N LEU A 339 -19.73 -0.77 -19.01
CA LEU A 339 -20.70 0.29 -18.72
C LEU A 339 -20.11 1.37 -17.81
N THR A 340 -19.22 1.00 -16.88
CA THR A 340 -18.69 1.90 -15.85
C THR A 340 -17.24 2.29 -16.05
N ARG A 341 -16.49 1.67 -16.98
CA ARG A 341 -15.04 1.91 -17.15
C ARG A 341 -14.66 3.38 -17.36
N HIS A 342 -15.57 4.18 -17.91
CA HIS A 342 -15.35 5.62 -18.11
C HIS A 342 -15.28 6.40 -16.77
N LEU A 343 -15.70 5.78 -15.66
CA LEU A 343 -15.60 6.28 -14.30
C LEU A 343 -14.38 5.73 -13.55
N ALA A 344 -13.60 4.82 -14.16
CA ALA A 344 -12.52 4.10 -13.47
C ALA A 344 -11.24 4.91 -13.28
N HIS A 345 -11.12 6.07 -13.94
CA HIS A 345 -9.94 6.92 -13.91
C HIS A 345 -10.30 8.27 -13.32
N ARG A 346 -9.51 8.74 -12.36
CA ARG A 346 -9.58 10.12 -11.89
C ARG A 346 -8.41 10.91 -12.46
N THR A 347 -8.66 12.17 -12.82
CA THR A 347 -7.70 13.00 -13.58
C THR A 347 -7.48 14.39 -12.99
N ALA A 348 -7.96 14.68 -11.77
CA ALA A 348 -7.65 15.94 -11.13
C ALA A 348 -6.16 16.01 -10.74
N PRO A 349 -5.60 17.21 -10.45
CA PRO A 349 -4.18 17.35 -10.12
C PRO A 349 -3.72 16.54 -8.89
N TYR A 350 -4.62 16.17 -7.98
CA TYR A 350 -4.34 15.33 -6.82
C TYR A 350 -4.56 13.82 -7.09
N ASP A 351 -5.08 13.47 -8.27
CA ASP A 351 -5.33 12.11 -8.74
C ASP A 351 -4.23 11.62 -9.69
N GLN A 352 -3.67 12.53 -10.49
CA GLN A 352 -2.64 12.24 -11.47
C GLN A 352 -1.57 13.33 -11.46
N PHE A 353 -0.34 12.95 -11.11
CA PHE A 353 0.81 13.86 -11.07
C PHE A 353 2.11 13.06 -11.13
N ASP A 354 3.20 13.77 -11.39
CA ASP A 354 4.55 13.20 -11.40
C ASP A 354 5.29 13.59 -10.13
N ILE A 355 5.92 12.61 -9.50
CA ILE A 355 6.95 12.81 -8.47
C ILE A 355 8.30 12.77 -9.17
N ILE A 356 9.17 13.75 -8.94
CA ILE A 356 10.50 13.81 -9.53
C ILE A 356 11.54 13.78 -8.41
N LEU A 357 12.41 12.76 -8.43
CA LEU A 357 13.50 12.61 -7.49
C LEU A 357 14.76 13.27 -8.06
N GLU A 358 15.06 14.49 -7.62
CA GLU A 358 16.32 15.19 -7.94
C GLU A 358 17.58 14.50 -7.39
#